data_AF-A0A970J0I4-F1
#
_entry.id   AF-A0A970J0I4-F1
#
_cell.length_a   1.000
_cell.length_b   1.000
_cell.length_c   1.000
_cell.angle_alpha   90.00
_cell.angle_beta   90.00
_cell.angle_gamma   90.00
#
_symmetry.space_group_name_H-M   'P 1'
#
loop_
_entity.id
_entity.type
_entity.pdbx_description
1 polymer ?
#
loop_
_entity_poly.entity_id
_entity_poly.type
_entity_poly.pdbx_seq_one_letter_code
_entity_poly.pdbx_strand_id
1 'polypeptide(L)'
;MIFAITKMLLLVFLNITMNSIKDTGNTVMNSIEEQYINKHLPSKAEKIILNKKSYFTEQLDGKGNKEIVVPFKEKDIDKSIFLLVINYDDKGSTAYKLKGEGNNIERLEFHDVNGDGKKDIVLGTKAGADLHELTVYSHGKNRMHKEFTYSYSKLEIIQDPKANSVIMAFWKRMQQNCFKIELVRWNGKELVEAKDISKKYYLKVVEYYKNLCSLQKDNAWAWYYLAEAQIKTGNKKDAAISIANGVALNKDTPTKQQFEELKSKIN
;
A
#
# COMPACT_ATOMS: atom_id res chain seq x y z
N MET A 1 26.99 -16.07 73.89
CA MET A 1 28.07 -16.55 73.01
C MET A 1 27.80 -15.89 71.66
N ILE A 2 28.43 -14.80 71.20
CA ILE A 2 29.73 -14.14 71.41
C ILE A 2 29.53 -12.61 71.30
N PHE A 3 30.34 -11.84 72.03
CA PHE A 3 30.44 -10.37 72.03
C PHE A 3 31.13 -9.82 70.76
N ALA A 4 30.75 -8.62 70.28
CA ALA A 4 31.70 -7.53 69.97
C ALA A 4 30.97 -6.22 69.59
N ILE A 5 31.32 -5.17 70.31
CA ILE A 5 31.04 -3.74 70.10
C ILE A 5 32.00 -3.21 69.01
N THR A 6 31.62 -2.20 68.21
CA THR A 6 32.35 -0.90 68.04
C THR A 6 31.63 0.07 67.07
N LYS A 7 31.54 1.33 67.52
CA LYS A 7 31.07 2.58 66.91
C LYS A 7 31.67 2.89 65.52
N MET A 8 30.97 3.68 64.68
CA MET A 8 31.28 5.11 64.41
C MET A 8 30.30 5.75 63.40
N LEU A 9 29.92 7.01 63.67
CA LEU A 9 29.11 7.91 62.83
C LEU A 9 29.76 8.23 61.47
N LEU A 10 28.95 8.51 60.45
CA LEU A 10 28.98 9.82 59.76
C LEU A 10 27.70 10.07 58.93
N LEU A 11 26.99 11.15 59.27
CA LEU A 11 26.09 11.87 58.37
C LEU A 11 26.93 12.46 57.23
N VAL A 12 26.52 12.25 55.98
CA VAL A 12 26.80 13.22 54.90
C VAL A 12 25.51 13.42 54.12
N PHE A 13 24.81 14.51 54.45
CA PHE A 13 23.95 15.19 53.50
C PHE A 13 24.87 15.82 52.46
N LEU A 14 24.71 15.46 51.19
CA LEU A 14 25.26 16.25 50.10
C LEU A 14 24.10 16.77 49.24
N ASN A 15 23.67 17.98 49.59
CA ASN A 15 23.01 18.89 48.65
C ASN A 15 23.99 19.14 47.50
N ILE A 16 23.68 18.61 46.32
CA ILE A 16 24.23 19.17 45.08
C ILE A 16 23.06 19.79 44.33
N THR A 17 23.00 21.10 44.51
CA THR A 17 22.46 22.14 43.63
C THR A 17 21.96 21.68 42.27
N MET A 18 20.67 21.89 42.02
CA MET A 18 20.16 22.18 40.68
C MET A 18 20.89 23.42 40.16
N ASN A 19 22.00 23.21 39.45
CA ASN A 19 22.49 24.22 38.54
C ASN A 19 21.58 24.21 37.31
N SER A 20 20.73 25.21 37.24
CA SER A 20 20.12 25.64 35.99
C SER A 20 21.23 26.03 35.03
N ILE A 21 21.64 25.10 34.18
CA ILE A 21 22.28 25.49 32.94
C ILE A 21 21.14 25.92 32.03
N LYS A 22 20.92 27.23 31.97
CA LYS A 22 20.27 27.87 30.84
C LYS A 22 21.22 27.69 29.65
N ASP A 23 21.15 26.54 29.00
CA ASP A 23 21.70 26.39 27.67
C ASP A 23 20.58 26.67 26.68
N THR A 24 20.59 27.89 26.16
CA THR A 24 19.83 28.27 24.97
C THR A 24 20.45 27.58 23.77
N GLY A 25 20.15 26.29 23.62
CA GLY A 25 20.57 25.47 22.51
C GLY A 25 19.50 24.41 22.30
N ASN A 26 18.75 24.53 21.22
CA ASN A 26 17.69 23.61 20.84
C ASN A 26 18.34 22.27 20.43
N THR A 27 18.81 21.47 21.40
CA THR A 27 19.25 20.10 21.16
C THR A 27 17.99 19.26 20.99
N VAL A 28 17.48 19.22 19.77
CA VAL A 28 16.54 18.17 19.37
C VAL A 28 17.28 16.86 19.62
N MET A 29 16.95 16.16 20.71
CA MET A 29 17.36 14.78 20.90
C MET A 29 16.79 14.00 19.72
N ASN A 30 17.64 13.74 18.73
CA ASN A 30 17.26 12.91 17.58
C ASN A 30 16.89 11.54 18.13
N SER A 31 15.64 11.13 17.88
CA SER A 31 15.11 9.80 18.19
C SER A 31 16.09 8.72 17.71
N ILE A 32 16.11 7.55 18.35
CA ILE A 32 16.99 6.44 17.95
C ILE A 32 16.80 6.08 16.47
N GLU A 33 15.57 6.22 15.95
CA GLU A 33 15.25 6.06 14.55
C GLU A 33 16.02 7.06 13.67
N GLU A 34 15.97 8.36 13.98
CA GLU A 34 16.73 9.38 13.25
C GLU A 34 18.25 9.16 13.34
N GLN A 35 18.77 8.59 14.41
CA GLN A 35 20.19 8.20 14.49
C GLN A 35 20.51 7.10 13.46
N TYR A 36 19.68 6.06 13.35
CA TYR A 36 19.86 5.01 12.37
C TYR A 36 19.60 5.48 10.93
N ILE A 37 18.63 6.38 10.73
CA ILE A 37 18.38 7.01 9.43
C ILE A 37 19.64 7.78 9.01
N ASN A 38 20.17 8.66 9.86
CA ASN A 38 21.38 9.43 9.54
C ASN A 38 22.61 8.55 9.28
N LYS A 39 22.69 7.37 9.91
CA LYS A 39 23.77 6.40 9.68
C LYS A 39 23.69 5.73 8.29
N HIS A 40 22.49 5.43 7.80
CA HIS A 40 22.29 4.59 6.61
C HIS A 40 21.79 5.34 5.38
N LEU A 41 21.23 6.53 5.55
CA LEU A 41 20.67 7.31 4.44
C LEU A 41 21.81 7.79 3.52
N PRO A 42 21.72 7.56 2.19
CA PRO A 42 22.76 8.02 1.26
C PRO A 42 22.94 9.54 1.33
N SER A 43 24.18 10.02 1.18
CA SER A 43 24.48 11.46 1.28
C SER A 43 23.76 12.34 0.25
N LYS A 44 23.40 11.77 -0.91
CA LYS A 44 22.64 12.43 -1.98
C LYS A 44 21.12 12.22 -1.88
N ALA A 45 20.65 11.57 -0.80
CA ALA A 45 19.24 11.29 -0.62
C ALA A 45 18.48 12.54 -0.12
N GLU A 46 17.26 12.68 -0.60
CA GLU A 46 16.28 13.63 -0.10
C GLU A 46 15.06 12.85 0.41
N LYS A 47 14.80 12.92 1.73
CA LYS A 47 13.65 12.25 2.35
C LYS A 47 12.35 12.79 1.75
N ILE A 48 11.44 11.89 1.37
CA ILE A 48 10.10 12.25 0.93
C ILE A 48 9.21 12.36 2.16
N ILE A 49 8.46 13.46 2.27
CA ILE A 49 7.45 13.62 3.31
C ILE A 49 6.11 13.10 2.79
N LEU A 50 5.61 12.02 3.39
CA LEU A 50 4.29 11.45 3.09
C LEU A 50 3.43 11.51 4.35
N ASN A 51 2.22 12.08 4.24
CA ASN A 51 1.29 12.22 5.37
C ASN A 51 1.92 12.87 6.61
N LYS A 52 2.72 13.92 6.40
CA LYS A 52 3.49 14.66 7.43
C LYS A 52 4.59 13.84 8.13
N LYS A 53 4.97 12.68 7.59
CA LYS A 53 6.04 11.83 8.12
C LYS A 53 7.18 11.68 7.10
N SER A 54 8.42 11.72 7.58
CA SER A 54 9.63 11.46 6.79
C SER A 54 10.04 9.97 6.82
N TYR A 55 9.48 9.20 7.75
CA TYR A 55 9.69 7.76 7.89
C TYR A 55 8.49 7.10 8.56
N PHE A 56 8.45 5.77 8.48
CA PHE A 56 7.45 4.91 9.10
C PHE A 56 8.15 3.83 9.91
N THR A 57 7.48 3.29 10.92
CA THR A 57 7.93 2.11 11.64
C THR A 57 6.86 1.03 11.61
N GLU A 58 7.24 -0.19 11.25
CA GLU A 58 6.30 -1.31 11.13
C GLU A 58 7.00 -2.64 11.39
N GLN A 59 6.26 -3.67 11.83
CA GLN A 59 6.79 -5.02 11.97
C GLN A 59 6.73 -5.79 10.65
N LEU A 60 7.86 -5.93 9.95
CA LEU A 60 7.95 -6.58 8.63
C LEU A 60 8.50 -8.01 8.72
N ASP A 61 9.46 -8.29 9.60
CA ASP A 61 10.02 -9.63 9.78
C ASP A 61 9.20 -10.54 10.72
N GLY A 62 8.24 -9.95 11.44
CA GLY A 62 7.41 -10.58 12.48
C GLY A 62 8.10 -10.81 13.84
N LYS A 63 9.32 -10.30 14.08
CA LYS A 63 10.11 -10.49 15.31
C LYS A 63 10.93 -9.25 15.71
N GLY A 64 11.10 -9.02 17.01
CA GLY A 64 12.02 -7.97 17.49
C GLY A 64 11.48 -6.55 17.29
N ASN A 65 12.37 -5.61 16.97
CA ASN A 65 12.02 -4.20 16.80
C ASN A 65 11.36 -3.95 15.44
N LYS A 66 10.44 -2.98 15.40
CA LYS A 66 9.85 -2.51 14.15
C LYS A 66 10.92 -1.90 13.26
N GLU A 67 10.92 -2.33 12.00
CA GLU A 67 11.78 -1.79 10.96
C GLU A 67 11.42 -0.33 10.64
N ILE A 68 12.43 0.48 10.34
CA ILE A 68 12.25 1.87 9.88
C ILE A 68 12.21 1.87 8.36
N VAL A 69 11.19 2.50 7.78
CA VAL A 69 11.03 2.64 6.33
C VAL A 69 11.06 4.12 5.98
N VAL A 70 12.09 4.53 5.23
CA VAL A 70 12.31 5.92 4.79
C VAL A 70 12.12 6.01 3.27
N PRO A 71 11.06 6.66 2.77
CA PRO A 71 10.98 6.99 1.36
C PRO A 71 11.93 8.14 1.02
N PHE A 72 12.67 8.02 -0.09
CA PHE A 72 13.60 9.06 -0.53
C PHE A 72 13.78 9.09 -2.06
N LYS A 73 14.32 10.21 -2.56
CA LYS A 73 14.87 10.34 -3.91
C LYS A 73 16.36 10.52 -3.85
N GLU A 74 17.08 10.16 -4.91
CA GLU A 74 18.49 10.54 -5.07
C GLU A 74 18.58 11.59 -6.16
N LYS A 75 19.30 12.69 -5.90
CA LYS A 75 19.38 13.86 -6.80
C LYS A 75 19.79 13.54 -8.24
N ASP A 76 20.57 12.48 -8.43
CA ASP A 76 21.15 12.11 -9.74
C ASP A 76 20.41 10.94 -10.40
N ILE A 77 19.28 10.49 -9.83
CA ILE A 77 18.50 9.37 -10.38
C ILE A 77 17.06 9.82 -10.62
N ASP A 78 16.80 10.21 -11.86
CA ASP A 78 15.46 10.53 -12.32
C ASP A 78 14.53 9.30 -12.33
N LYS A 79 13.23 9.57 -12.26
CA LYS A 79 12.15 8.57 -12.40
C LYS A 79 12.28 7.37 -11.47
N SER A 80 12.92 7.55 -10.32
CA SER A 80 13.08 6.52 -9.32
C SER A 80 12.66 7.02 -7.94
N ILE A 81 11.89 6.19 -7.24
CA ILE A 81 11.61 6.34 -5.83
C ILE A 81 12.34 5.22 -5.10
N PHE A 82 13.02 5.55 -4.01
CA PHE A 82 13.68 4.57 -3.19
C PHE A 82 13.02 4.45 -1.82
N LEU A 83 13.08 3.25 -1.25
CA LEU A 83 12.83 3.03 0.17
C LEU A 83 14.12 2.54 0.82
N LEU A 84 14.49 3.13 1.94
CA LEU A 84 15.48 2.60 2.84
C LEU A 84 14.75 1.84 3.95
N VAL A 85 14.99 0.54 4.07
CA VAL A 85 14.44 -0.31 5.12
C VAL A 85 15.55 -0.64 6.09
N ILE A 86 15.43 -0.22 7.36
CA ILE A 86 16.45 -0.39 8.39
C ILE A 86 15.92 -1.34 9.46
N ASN A 87 16.67 -2.42 9.68
CA ASN A 87 16.48 -3.32 10.81
C ASN A 87 17.52 -2.94 11.87
N TYR A 88 17.12 -2.97 13.15
CA TYR A 88 18.02 -2.63 14.24
C TYR A 88 17.67 -3.36 15.53
N ASP A 89 18.69 -3.59 16.34
CA ASP A 89 18.61 -4.17 17.67
C ASP A 89 19.67 -3.54 18.58
N ASP A 90 19.81 -4.08 19.79
CA ASP A 90 20.82 -3.63 20.76
C ASP A 90 22.27 -3.85 20.26
N LYS A 91 22.48 -4.69 19.24
CA LYS A 91 23.80 -5.04 18.69
C LYS A 91 24.18 -4.21 17.48
N GLY A 92 23.23 -3.60 16.78
CA GLY A 92 23.52 -2.74 15.65
C GLY A 92 22.34 -2.53 14.70
N SER A 93 22.66 -2.22 13.45
CA SER A 93 21.65 -1.99 12.42
C SER A 93 22.14 -2.33 11.01
N THR A 94 21.23 -2.86 10.20
CA THR A 94 21.43 -3.19 8.78
C THR A 94 20.37 -2.47 7.96
N ALA A 95 20.72 -2.06 6.73
CA ALA A 95 19.79 -1.37 5.86
C ALA A 95 19.76 -1.96 4.44
N TYR A 96 18.58 -1.92 3.82
CA TYR A 96 18.33 -2.34 2.45
C TYR A 96 17.73 -1.20 1.66
N LYS A 97 18.25 -0.97 0.45
CA LYS A 97 17.69 -0.01 -0.50
C LYS A 97 16.79 -0.75 -1.49
N LEU A 98 15.53 -0.37 -1.54
CA LEU A 98 14.53 -0.87 -2.49
C LEU A 98 14.27 0.21 -3.54
N LYS A 99 14.09 -0.18 -4.81
CA LYS A 99 13.81 0.75 -5.91
C LYS A 99 12.42 0.51 -6.47
N GLY A 100 11.55 1.51 -6.35
CA GLY A 100 10.31 1.62 -7.13
C GLY A 100 10.51 2.53 -8.35
N GLU A 101 9.78 2.24 -9.43
CA GLU A 101 9.79 3.07 -10.63
C GLU A 101 8.84 4.26 -10.49
N GLY A 102 9.10 5.38 -11.16
CA GLY A 102 8.21 6.54 -11.19
C GLY A 102 8.74 7.77 -10.44
N ASN A 103 7.98 8.87 -10.53
CA ASN A 103 8.47 10.19 -10.13
C ASN A 103 7.97 10.67 -8.76
N ASN A 104 6.96 10.01 -8.21
CA ASN A 104 6.35 10.40 -6.95
C ASN A 104 5.69 9.19 -6.27
N ILE A 105 5.50 9.28 -4.96
CA ILE A 105 4.74 8.28 -4.18
C ILE A 105 3.27 8.68 -4.23
N GLU A 106 2.42 7.72 -4.58
CA GLU A 106 0.97 7.82 -4.44
C GLU A 106 0.51 7.19 -3.11
N ARG A 107 1.11 6.07 -2.71
CA ARG A 107 0.88 5.45 -1.40
C ARG A 107 2.10 4.69 -0.90
N LEU A 108 2.20 4.59 0.42
CA LEU A 108 3.10 3.70 1.12
C LEU A 108 2.30 3.13 2.30
N GLU A 109 1.92 1.86 2.19
CA GLU A 109 1.07 1.16 3.15
C GLU A 109 1.74 -0.15 3.56
N PHE A 110 1.26 -0.75 4.65
CA PHE A 110 1.78 -2.00 5.18
C PHE A 110 0.66 -2.99 5.44
N HIS A 111 0.66 -4.10 4.71
CA HIS A 111 -0.41 -5.09 4.73
C HIS A 111 0.19 -6.49 4.69
N ASP A 112 -0.41 -7.46 5.38
CA ASP A 112 -0.11 -8.87 5.14
C ASP A 112 -0.73 -9.25 3.78
N VAL A 113 0.08 -9.31 2.72
CA VAL A 113 -0.41 -9.50 1.35
C VAL A 113 -0.57 -10.98 1.00
N ASN A 114 0.27 -11.84 1.56
CA ASN A 114 0.26 -13.29 1.31
C ASN A 114 -0.48 -14.10 2.40
N GLY A 115 -0.81 -13.49 3.55
CA GLY A 115 -1.47 -14.13 4.69
C GLY A 115 -0.53 -14.89 5.62
N ASP A 116 0.79 -14.64 5.57
CA ASP A 116 1.79 -15.34 6.39
C ASP A 116 1.93 -14.81 7.83
N GLY A 117 1.15 -13.77 8.17
CA GLY A 117 1.14 -13.11 9.47
C GLY A 117 2.12 -11.95 9.59
N LYS A 118 2.93 -11.67 8.56
CA LYS A 118 3.87 -10.56 8.52
C LYS A 118 3.37 -9.48 7.56
N LYS A 119 3.72 -8.23 7.82
CA LYS A 119 3.35 -7.14 6.91
C LYS A 119 4.38 -7.00 5.80
N ASP A 120 3.84 -6.78 4.62
CA ASP A 120 4.57 -6.43 3.40
C ASP A 120 4.50 -4.93 3.17
N ILE A 121 5.51 -4.40 2.50
CA ILE A 121 5.52 -3.01 2.05
C ILE A 121 4.74 -2.93 0.75
N VAL A 122 3.68 -2.13 0.73
CA VAL A 122 2.87 -1.85 -0.45
C VAL A 122 3.16 -0.43 -0.92
N LEU A 123 4.01 -0.32 -1.94
CA LEU A 123 4.45 0.95 -2.52
C LEU A 123 3.69 1.23 -3.82
N GLY A 124 2.89 2.29 -3.86
CA GLY A 124 2.30 2.81 -5.10
C GLY A 124 3.03 4.06 -5.56
N THR A 125 3.52 4.06 -6.79
CA THR A 125 4.24 5.18 -7.40
C THR A 125 3.52 5.73 -8.63
N LYS A 126 3.77 7.00 -8.95
CA LYS A 126 3.26 7.65 -10.15
C LYS A 126 4.21 7.44 -11.33
N ALA A 127 3.82 6.56 -12.26
CA ALA A 127 4.54 6.27 -13.50
C ALA A 127 4.11 7.20 -14.65
N GLY A 128 2.91 7.77 -14.59
CA GLY A 128 2.38 8.76 -15.54
C GLY A 128 1.27 9.61 -14.92
N ALA A 129 0.54 10.37 -15.75
CA ALA A 129 -0.54 11.25 -15.27
C ALA A 129 -1.70 10.47 -14.64
N ASP A 130 -2.09 9.35 -15.26
CA ASP A 130 -3.20 8.47 -14.85
C ASP A 130 -2.75 7.01 -14.64
N LEU A 131 -1.45 6.77 -14.68
CA LEU A 131 -0.84 5.46 -14.55
C LEU A 131 0.01 5.41 -13.29
N HIS A 132 -0.37 4.50 -12.41
CA HIS A 132 0.37 4.16 -11.20
C HIS A 132 0.95 2.76 -11.32
N GLU A 133 2.02 2.52 -10.57
CA GLU A 133 2.64 1.22 -10.43
C GLU A 133 2.64 0.82 -8.96
N LEU A 134 2.09 -0.36 -8.66
CA LEU A 134 2.17 -0.99 -7.36
C LEU A 134 3.41 -1.88 -7.35
N THR A 135 4.25 -1.79 -6.34
CA THR A 135 5.28 -2.78 -6.04
C THR A 135 5.11 -3.26 -4.61
N VAL A 136 5.06 -4.58 -4.44
CA VAL A 136 4.97 -5.21 -3.12
C VAL A 136 6.31 -5.84 -2.76
N TYR A 137 6.78 -5.58 -1.53
CA TYR A 137 8.00 -6.16 -0.98
C TYR A 137 7.71 -6.90 0.31
N SER A 138 8.24 -8.12 0.42
CA SER A 138 8.07 -8.98 1.58
C SER A 138 9.42 -9.29 2.24
N HIS A 139 9.36 -9.59 3.54
CA HIS A 139 10.53 -10.00 4.30
C HIS A 139 10.85 -11.48 4.06
N GLY A 140 11.88 -11.77 3.27
CA GLY A 140 12.40 -13.13 3.09
C GLY A 140 13.35 -13.54 4.23
N LYS A 141 14.00 -14.71 4.13
CA LYS A 141 14.85 -15.24 5.23
C LYS A 141 15.89 -14.24 5.77
N ASN A 142 16.54 -13.46 4.90
CA ASN A 142 17.66 -12.58 5.26
C ASN A 142 17.61 -11.18 4.62
N ARG A 143 16.55 -10.86 3.86
CA ARG A 143 16.42 -9.57 3.16
C ARG A 143 14.99 -9.34 2.68
N MET A 144 14.66 -8.07 2.46
CA MET A 144 13.50 -7.68 1.68
C MET A 144 13.66 -8.13 0.22
N HIS A 145 12.58 -8.61 -0.38
CA HIS A 145 12.54 -8.98 -1.80
C HIS A 145 11.23 -8.51 -2.42
N LYS A 146 11.26 -8.28 -3.73
CA LYS A 146 10.08 -7.87 -4.49
C LYS A 146 9.24 -9.10 -4.80
N GLU A 147 7.97 -9.09 -4.41
CA GLU A 147 6.99 -10.12 -4.73
C GLU A 147 6.50 -9.93 -6.17
N PHE A 148 5.90 -8.77 -6.43
CA PHE A 148 5.37 -8.45 -7.75
C PHE A 148 5.27 -6.94 -7.98
N THR A 149 5.07 -6.59 -9.24
CA THR A 149 4.77 -5.24 -9.70
C THR A 149 3.48 -5.27 -10.52
N TYR A 150 2.59 -4.29 -10.36
CA TYR A 150 1.31 -4.24 -11.07
C TYR A 150 0.84 -2.83 -11.38
N SER A 151 0.46 -2.56 -12.63
CA SER A 151 -0.02 -1.23 -13.04
C SER A 151 -1.52 -1.05 -12.78
N TYR A 152 -1.90 0.16 -12.35
CA TYR A 152 -3.29 0.51 -12.06
C TYR A 152 -3.58 1.99 -12.31
N SER A 153 -4.87 2.33 -12.43
CA SER A 153 -5.32 3.73 -12.43
C SER A 153 -5.93 4.10 -11.08
N LYS A 154 -6.72 3.19 -10.48
CA LYS A 154 -7.12 3.27 -9.07
C LYS A 154 -6.93 1.91 -8.40
N LEU A 155 -6.58 1.94 -7.12
CA LEU A 155 -6.35 0.74 -6.31
C LEU A 155 -7.12 0.85 -5.00
N GLU A 156 -7.91 -0.18 -4.73
CA GLU A 156 -8.49 -0.42 -3.41
C GLU A 156 -7.87 -1.69 -2.81
N ILE A 157 -7.45 -1.60 -1.56
CA ILE A 157 -6.94 -2.72 -0.77
C ILE A 157 -7.97 -3.03 0.29
N ILE A 158 -8.40 -4.28 0.36
CA ILE A 158 -9.52 -4.74 1.19
C ILE A 158 -9.02 -5.87 2.05
N GLN A 159 -9.28 -5.82 3.36
CA GLN A 159 -9.01 -6.96 4.23
C GLN A 159 -9.85 -8.17 3.78
N ASP A 160 -9.21 -9.32 3.58
CA ASP A 160 -9.96 -10.55 3.35
C ASP A 160 -10.63 -10.99 4.66
N PRO A 161 -11.96 -11.17 4.70
CA PRO A 161 -12.61 -11.70 5.90
C PRO A 161 -12.32 -13.18 6.15
N LYS A 162 -11.83 -13.93 5.14
CA LYS A 162 -11.58 -15.38 5.25
C LYS A 162 -10.11 -15.74 5.38
N ALA A 163 -9.21 -14.81 5.11
CA ALA A 163 -7.78 -15.00 5.19
C ALA A 163 -7.18 -13.82 5.96
N ASN A 164 -6.02 -14.01 6.59
CA ASN A 164 -5.30 -12.89 7.19
C ASN A 164 -4.64 -11.98 6.14
N SER A 165 -4.93 -12.19 4.84
CA SER A 165 -4.36 -11.46 3.72
C SER A 165 -5.23 -10.30 3.25
N VAL A 166 -4.75 -9.54 2.27
CA VAL A 166 -5.57 -8.53 1.56
C VAL A 166 -5.99 -8.97 0.16
N ILE A 167 -7.05 -8.34 -0.32
CA ILE A 167 -7.56 -8.43 -1.69
C ILE A 167 -7.36 -7.07 -2.34
N MET A 168 -6.82 -7.08 -3.55
CA MET A 168 -6.59 -5.88 -4.34
C MET A 168 -7.63 -5.78 -5.45
N ALA A 169 -8.30 -4.64 -5.52
CA ALA A 169 -9.12 -4.29 -6.66
C ALA A 169 -8.39 -3.25 -7.52
N PHE A 170 -7.85 -3.73 -8.64
CA PHE A 170 -7.20 -2.89 -9.63
C PHE A 170 -8.24 -2.37 -10.62
N TRP A 171 -8.49 -1.07 -10.58
CA TRP A 171 -9.29 -0.36 -11.57
C TRP A 171 -8.35 0.14 -12.66
N LYS A 172 -8.36 -0.52 -13.81
CA LYS A 172 -7.56 -0.17 -14.99
C LYS A 172 -8.40 0.67 -15.93
N ARG A 173 -7.99 1.94 -16.12
CA ARG A 173 -8.71 2.85 -17.00
C ARG A 173 -8.59 2.36 -18.44
N MET A 174 -9.73 2.21 -19.11
CA MET A 174 -9.81 1.83 -20.52
C MET A 174 -10.09 3.06 -21.37
N GLN A 175 -11.08 3.87 -20.97
CA GLN A 175 -11.39 5.14 -21.61
C GLN A 175 -12.12 6.05 -20.64
N GLN A 176 -11.71 7.32 -20.53
CA GLN A 176 -12.33 8.30 -19.62
C GLN A 176 -12.58 7.67 -18.23
N ASN A 177 -13.82 7.68 -17.72
CA ASN A 177 -14.21 7.10 -16.43
C ASN A 177 -14.67 5.64 -16.52
N CYS A 178 -14.35 4.92 -17.59
CA CYS A 178 -14.63 3.50 -17.72
C CYS A 178 -13.37 2.68 -17.36
N PHE A 179 -13.53 1.78 -16.40
CA PHE A 179 -12.48 0.96 -15.81
C PHE A 179 -12.80 -0.52 -15.93
N LYS A 180 -11.85 -1.29 -16.45
CA LYS A 180 -11.83 -2.74 -16.25
C LYS A 180 -11.35 -3.01 -14.83
N ILE A 181 -12.08 -3.84 -14.09
CA ILE A 181 -11.75 -4.15 -12.70
C ILE A 181 -11.24 -5.58 -12.60
N GLU A 182 -10.09 -5.73 -11.97
CA GLU A 182 -9.50 -7.02 -11.60
C GLU A 182 -9.45 -7.12 -10.08
N LEU A 183 -10.12 -8.13 -9.53
CA LEU A 183 -10.21 -8.37 -8.09
C LEU A 183 -9.38 -9.61 -7.76
N VAL A 184 -8.24 -9.44 -7.11
CA VAL A 184 -7.20 -10.47 -6.99
C VAL A 184 -6.58 -10.56 -5.60
N ARG A 185 -6.01 -11.72 -5.28
CA ARG A 185 -5.17 -11.98 -4.11
C ARG A 185 -3.79 -12.41 -4.55
N TRP A 186 -2.79 -12.17 -3.73
CA TRP A 186 -1.49 -12.82 -3.87
C TRP A 186 -1.50 -14.15 -3.14
N ASN A 187 -1.07 -15.24 -3.79
CA ASN A 187 -0.98 -16.56 -3.15
C ASN A 187 0.47 -16.94 -2.77
N GLY A 188 1.39 -15.98 -2.74
CA GLY A 188 2.83 -16.21 -2.57
C GLY A 188 3.59 -16.52 -3.87
N LYS A 189 2.89 -16.59 -5.02
CA LYS A 189 3.51 -16.88 -6.32
C LYS A 189 2.95 -16.03 -7.46
N GLU A 190 1.64 -15.85 -7.50
CA GLU A 190 0.95 -15.09 -8.54
C GLU A 190 -0.33 -14.41 -8.01
N LEU A 191 -0.82 -13.44 -8.78
CA LEU A 191 -2.11 -12.81 -8.52
C LEU A 191 -3.24 -13.71 -9.04
N VAL A 192 -4.11 -14.17 -8.14
CA VAL A 192 -5.23 -15.06 -8.43
C VAL A 192 -6.57 -14.37 -8.21
N GLU A 193 -7.57 -14.68 -9.03
CA GLU A 193 -8.89 -14.04 -8.94
C GLU A 193 -9.62 -14.36 -7.63
N ALA A 194 -10.13 -13.33 -6.97
CA ALA A 194 -10.89 -13.43 -5.72
C ALA A 194 -12.38 -13.71 -5.95
N LYS A 195 -12.68 -14.85 -6.58
CA LYS A 195 -14.05 -15.22 -7.02
C LYS A 195 -15.07 -15.26 -5.88
N ASP A 196 -14.64 -15.67 -4.69
CA ASP A 196 -15.51 -15.91 -3.53
C ASP A 196 -16.08 -14.63 -2.91
N ILE A 197 -15.44 -13.47 -3.11
CA ILE A 197 -15.98 -12.17 -2.68
C ILE A 197 -16.52 -11.32 -3.84
N SER A 198 -16.32 -11.76 -5.08
CA SER A 198 -16.65 -11.02 -6.30
C SER A 198 -18.08 -10.50 -6.29
N LYS A 199 -19.07 -11.35 -5.98
CA LYS A 199 -20.48 -10.95 -5.94
C LYS A 199 -20.73 -9.76 -4.99
N LYS A 200 -20.14 -9.78 -3.79
CA LYS A 200 -20.30 -8.71 -2.80
C LYS A 200 -19.60 -7.43 -3.26
N TYR A 201 -18.37 -7.57 -3.75
CA TYR A 201 -17.57 -6.43 -4.22
C TYR A 201 -18.26 -5.71 -5.38
N TYR A 202 -18.77 -6.45 -6.37
CA TYR A 202 -19.33 -5.85 -7.58
C TYR A 202 -20.67 -5.11 -7.36
N LEU A 203 -21.32 -5.23 -6.19
CA LEU A 203 -22.50 -4.40 -5.87
C LEU A 203 -22.17 -2.90 -5.94
N LYS A 204 -21.03 -2.49 -5.38
CA LYS A 204 -20.60 -1.08 -5.45
C LYS A 204 -20.17 -0.67 -6.87
N VAL A 205 -19.66 -1.62 -7.66
CA VAL A 205 -19.29 -1.40 -9.07
C VAL A 205 -20.54 -1.17 -9.92
N VAL A 206 -21.61 -1.93 -9.66
CA VAL A 206 -22.92 -1.69 -10.28
C VAL A 206 -23.40 -0.27 -9.97
N GLU A 207 -23.31 0.17 -8.71
CA GLU A 207 -23.71 1.53 -8.33
C GLU A 207 -22.87 2.60 -9.04
N TYR A 208 -21.55 2.41 -9.08
CA TYR A 208 -20.64 3.30 -9.82
C TYR A 208 -21.08 3.48 -11.28
N TYR A 209 -21.34 2.36 -11.99
CA TYR A 209 -21.71 2.43 -13.40
C TYR A 209 -23.17 2.85 -13.64
N LYS A 210 -24.10 2.58 -12.72
CA LYS A 210 -25.46 3.15 -12.78
C LYS A 210 -25.39 4.67 -12.77
N ASN A 211 -24.60 5.23 -11.85
CA ASN A 211 -24.39 6.68 -11.76
C ASN A 211 -23.73 7.22 -13.04
N LEU A 212 -22.70 6.54 -13.56
CA LEU A 212 -22.03 6.96 -14.79
C LEU A 212 -22.98 6.94 -16.00
N CYS A 213 -23.78 5.89 -16.18
CA CYS A 213 -24.79 5.80 -17.24
C CYS A 213 -25.87 6.87 -17.11
N SER A 214 -26.27 7.26 -15.89
CA SER A 214 -27.24 8.34 -15.71
C SER A 214 -26.70 9.72 -16.12
N LEU A 215 -25.39 9.94 -15.94
CA LEU A 215 -24.70 11.19 -16.28
C LEU A 215 -24.27 11.23 -17.75
N GLN A 216 -23.95 10.07 -18.33
CA GLN A 216 -23.41 9.92 -19.69
C GLN A 216 -24.19 8.86 -20.44
N LYS A 217 -25.44 9.19 -20.80
CA LYS A 217 -26.39 8.23 -21.40
C LYS A 217 -25.90 7.66 -22.73
N ASP A 218 -25.07 8.40 -23.46
CA ASP A 218 -24.48 8.03 -24.75
C ASP A 218 -23.11 7.33 -24.66
N ASN A 219 -22.65 7.04 -23.44
CA ASN A 219 -21.39 6.32 -23.21
C ASN A 219 -21.61 4.80 -23.26
N ALA A 220 -21.32 4.19 -24.41
CA ALA A 220 -21.48 2.75 -24.62
C ALA A 220 -20.54 1.90 -23.73
N TRP A 221 -19.34 2.38 -23.39
CA TRP A 221 -18.45 1.68 -22.45
C TRP A 221 -19.00 1.66 -21.02
N ALA A 222 -19.70 2.72 -20.59
CA ALA A 222 -20.35 2.73 -19.29
C ALA A 222 -21.44 1.64 -19.21
N TRP A 223 -22.27 1.52 -20.25
CA TRP A 223 -23.27 0.46 -20.35
C TRP A 223 -22.66 -0.95 -20.38
N TYR A 224 -21.55 -1.10 -21.10
CA TYR A 224 -20.81 -2.36 -21.17
C TYR A 224 -20.32 -2.81 -19.78
N TYR A 225 -19.62 -1.94 -19.06
CA TYR A 225 -19.11 -2.29 -17.73
C TYR A 225 -20.21 -2.36 -16.67
N LEU A 226 -21.33 -1.64 -16.83
CA LEU A 226 -22.52 -1.86 -16.02
C LEU A 226 -23.05 -3.28 -16.17
N ALA A 227 -23.20 -3.74 -17.42
CA ALA A 227 -23.64 -5.10 -17.71
C ALA A 227 -22.68 -6.15 -17.15
N GLU A 228 -21.36 -5.98 -17.34
CA GLU A 228 -20.36 -6.89 -16.77
C GLU A 228 -20.46 -6.98 -15.24
N ALA A 229 -20.63 -5.84 -14.56
CA ALA A 229 -20.79 -5.80 -13.11
C ALA A 229 -22.09 -6.47 -12.65
N GLN A 230 -23.19 -6.29 -13.39
CA GLN A 230 -24.47 -6.95 -13.12
C GLN A 230 -24.37 -8.47 -13.31
N ILE A 231 -23.63 -8.94 -14.32
CA ILE A 231 -23.33 -10.37 -14.51
C ILE A 231 -22.56 -10.92 -13.31
N LYS A 232 -21.50 -10.22 -12.87
CA LYS A 232 -20.67 -10.65 -11.72
C LYS A 232 -21.42 -10.62 -10.39
N THR A 233 -22.49 -9.84 -10.28
CA THR A 233 -23.41 -9.88 -9.12
C THR A 233 -24.53 -10.93 -9.27
N GLY A 234 -24.63 -11.60 -10.41
CA GLY A 234 -25.67 -12.59 -10.72
C GLY A 234 -27.00 -11.98 -11.18
N ASN A 235 -27.07 -10.67 -11.38
CA ASN A 235 -28.28 -9.98 -11.84
C ASN A 235 -28.39 -10.01 -13.37
N LYS A 236 -28.70 -11.21 -13.89
CA LYS A 236 -28.81 -11.48 -15.34
C LYS A 236 -29.86 -10.61 -16.05
N LYS A 237 -30.97 -10.28 -15.38
CA LYS A 237 -32.06 -9.46 -15.95
C LYS A 237 -31.62 -8.03 -16.20
N ASP A 238 -31.03 -7.39 -15.19
CA ASP A 238 -30.53 -6.01 -15.35
C ASP A 238 -29.36 -5.96 -16.35
N ALA A 239 -28.51 -6.99 -16.37
CA ALA A 239 -27.44 -7.11 -17.35
C ALA A 239 -27.99 -7.13 -18.80
N ALA A 240 -29.05 -7.87 -19.07
CA ALA A 240 -29.69 -7.90 -20.38
C ALA A 240 -30.18 -6.50 -20.81
N ILE A 241 -30.75 -5.74 -19.88
CA ILE A 241 -31.22 -4.36 -20.13
C ILE A 241 -30.04 -3.45 -20.44
N SER A 242 -28.97 -3.50 -19.64
CA SER A 242 -27.76 -2.69 -19.87
C SER A 242 -27.09 -3.02 -21.20
N ILE A 243 -27.04 -4.30 -21.60
CA ILE A 243 -26.54 -4.73 -22.91
C ILE A 243 -27.38 -4.11 -24.02
N ALA A 244 -28.71 -4.22 -23.94
CA ALA A 244 -29.60 -3.66 -24.95
C ALA A 244 -29.43 -2.14 -25.09
N ASN A 245 -29.33 -1.41 -23.96
CA ASN A 245 -29.07 0.03 -23.96
C ASN A 245 -27.73 0.36 -24.63
N GLY A 246 -26.65 -0.37 -24.30
CA GLY A 246 -25.34 -0.16 -24.90
C GLY A 246 -25.32 -0.41 -26.41
N VAL A 247 -25.93 -1.51 -26.87
CA VAL A 247 -26.03 -1.86 -28.30
C VAL A 247 -26.85 -0.83 -29.08
N ALA A 248 -27.94 -0.32 -28.48
CA ALA A 248 -28.81 0.66 -29.12
C ALA A 248 -28.11 1.99 -29.43
N LEU A 249 -27.01 2.32 -28.74
CA LEU A 249 -26.21 3.51 -29.04
C LEU A 249 -25.46 3.42 -30.37
N ASN A 250 -25.32 2.21 -30.94
CA ASN A 250 -24.71 1.94 -32.24
C ASN A 250 -23.34 2.64 -32.42
N LYS A 251 -22.49 2.55 -31.39
CA LYS A 251 -21.11 3.05 -31.41
C LYS A 251 -20.16 1.98 -31.95
N ASP A 252 -19.02 2.40 -32.49
CA ASP A 252 -17.98 1.48 -32.97
C ASP A 252 -17.28 0.74 -31.81
N THR A 253 -17.19 1.39 -30.64
CA THR A 253 -16.62 0.79 -29.43
C THR A 253 -17.49 1.07 -28.19
N PRO A 254 -17.69 0.07 -27.30
CA PRO A 254 -17.42 -1.35 -27.52
C PRO A 254 -18.19 -1.90 -28.73
N THR A 255 -17.62 -2.90 -29.39
CA THR A 255 -18.21 -3.48 -30.61
C THR A 255 -19.47 -4.27 -30.27
N LYS A 256 -20.34 -4.50 -31.26
CA LYS A 256 -21.50 -5.39 -31.11
C LYS A 256 -21.10 -6.78 -30.65
N GLN A 257 -19.96 -7.30 -31.16
CA GLN A 257 -19.42 -8.60 -30.73
C GLN A 257 -19.08 -8.61 -29.23
N GLN A 258 -18.48 -7.55 -28.69
CA GLN A 258 -18.18 -7.47 -27.25
C GLN A 258 -19.47 -7.53 -26.41
N PHE A 259 -20.55 -6.88 -26.85
CA PHE A 259 -21.84 -7.00 -26.19
C PHE A 259 -22.45 -8.41 -26.31
N GLU A 260 -22.33 -9.07 -27.46
CA GLU A 260 -22.78 -10.47 -27.62
C GLU A 260 -21.98 -11.45 -26.74
N GLU A 261 -20.69 -11.20 -26.52
CA GLU A 261 -19.86 -11.94 -25.56
C GLU A 261 -20.31 -11.75 -24.10
N LEU A 262 -20.88 -10.60 -23.74
CA LEU A 262 -21.53 -10.43 -22.43
C LEU A 262 -22.87 -11.16 -22.38
N LYS A 263 -23.63 -11.10 -23.48
CA LYS A 263 -24.94 -11.76 -23.59
C LYS A 263 -24.84 -13.28 -23.46
N SER A 264 -23.79 -13.89 -24.00
CA SER A 264 -23.57 -15.34 -23.84
C SER A 264 -23.33 -15.77 -22.39
N LYS A 265 -22.89 -14.85 -21.51
CA LYS A 265 -22.65 -15.11 -20.07
C LYS A 265 -23.91 -15.03 -19.21
N ILE A 266 -25.02 -14.49 -19.74
CA ILE A 266 -26.30 -14.42 -19.02
C ILE A 266 -27.30 -15.50 -19.45
N ASN A 267 -27.06 -16.15 -20.59
CA ASN A 267 -27.84 -17.31 -21.01
C ASN A 267 -27.56 -18.55 -20.14
#